data_AF-A0A484XRX0-F1
#
_entry.id   AF-A0A484XRX0-F1
#
_cell.length_a   1.000
_cell.length_b   1.000
_cell.length_c   1.000
_cell.angle_alpha   90.00
_cell.angle_beta   90.00
_cell.angle_gamma   90.00
#
_symmetry.space_group_name_H-M   'P 1'
#
loop_
_entity.id
_entity.type
_entity.pdbx_description
1 polymer ?
#
loop_
_entity_poly.entity_id
_entity_poly.type
_entity_poly.pdbx_seq_one_letter_code
_entity_poly.pdbx_strand_id
1 'polypeptide(L)'
;MKNKSLNFTLLAGLVFTSLLSPVAMAACEGTDLATCPAPFDAKLPDTHSMLTWSQSDRVVGFRNDYRNYAGDVFRHGNATPLLAAEKPLKDASYQVNGKTYNLQDYLKRQNVSGMLVLKDGKVAWKYLGEGNTDSTLWTSRSVGKSVVSALVGVAIKEGKIHSLDDLVTQYEPDLKGTAWDGVTLKTADHPYLRRGVERGLHQPEIGFRPAHRVRSQTWHL
;
A
#
# COMPACT_ATOMS: atom_id res chain seq x y z
N MET A 1 -43.23 -61.87 -27.32
CA MET A 1 -42.27 -62.22 -26.25
C MET A 1 -41.13 -61.21 -26.26
N LYS A 2 -40.77 -60.76 -25.06
CA LYS A 2 -39.83 -59.67 -24.74
C LYS A 2 -38.42 -59.97 -25.25
N ASN A 3 -37.68 -58.96 -25.74
CA ASN A 3 -36.49 -58.52 -25.02
C ASN A 3 -36.00 -57.13 -25.44
N LYS A 4 -35.53 -56.42 -24.42
CA LYS A 4 -35.21 -55.00 -24.35
C LYS A 4 -33.81 -54.73 -24.91
N SER A 5 -33.64 -53.70 -25.75
CA SER A 5 -32.35 -53.05 -25.96
C SER A 5 -32.18 -51.95 -24.90
N LEU A 6 -31.11 -52.04 -24.11
CA LEU A 6 -30.72 -51.00 -23.17
C LEU A 6 -30.09 -49.83 -23.94
N ASN A 7 -30.69 -48.65 -23.81
CA ASN A 7 -30.05 -47.39 -24.18
C ASN A 7 -29.11 -46.96 -23.05
N PHE A 8 -27.82 -46.94 -23.31
CA PHE A 8 -26.82 -46.37 -22.39
C PHE A 8 -26.60 -44.91 -22.79
N THR A 9 -27.31 -44.01 -22.12
CA THR A 9 -27.13 -42.56 -22.30
C THR A 9 -25.92 -42.13 -21.46
N LEU A 10 -24.79 -41.82 -22.11
CA LEU A 10 -23.64 -41.20 -21.47
C LEU A 10 -24.00 -39.76 -21.09
N LEU A 11 -24.23 -39.51 -19.80
CA LEU A 11 -24.25 -38.17 -19.22
C LEU A 11 -22.79 -37.74 -18.97
N ALA A 12 -22.20 -37.04 -19.93
CA ALA A 12 -20.95 -36.33 -19.74
C ALA A 12 -21.20 -35.11 -18.84
N GLY A 13 -20.92 -35.25 -17.54
CA GLY A 13 -20.88 -34.13 -16.61
C GLY A 13 -19.70 -33.21 -16.94
N LEU A 14 -19.98 -32.02 -17.48
CA LEU A 14 -19.02 -30.93 -17.57
C LEU A 14 -18.72 -30.42 -16.16
N VAL A 15 -17.69 -30.99 -15.53
CA VAL A 15 -17.03 -30.38 -14.38
C VAL A 15 -16.30 -29.15 -14.92
N PHE A 16 -16.87 -27.97 -14.70
CA PHE A 16 -16.17 -26.70 -14.87
C PHE A 16 -15.11 -26.61 -13.76
N THR A 17 -13.98 -27.29 -13.95
CA THR A 17 -12.78 -27.02 -13.17
C THR A 17 -12.30 -25.63 -13.57
N SER A 18 -12.40 -24.67 -12.65
CA SER A 18 -11.81 -23.35 -12.79
C SER A 18 -10.29 -23.51 -12.93
N LEU A 19 -9.82 -23.61 -14.17
CA LEU A 19 -8.41 -23.56 -14.53
C LEU A 19 -7.91 -22.17 -14.16
N LEU A 20 -7.35 -22.03 -12.96
CA LEU A 20 -6.36 -20.98 -12.71
C LEU A 20 -5.28 -21.15 -13.77
N SER A 21 -5.16 -20.18 -14.68
CA SER A 21 -4.15 -20.25 -15.73
C SER A 21 -2.75 -20.42 -15.12
N PRO A 22 -1.86 -21.22 -15.72
CA PRO A 22 -0.51 -21.49 -15.18
C PRO A 22 0.32 -20.22 -14.91
N VAL A 23 -0.03 -19.10 -15.55
CA VAL A 23 0.56 -17.76 -15.30
C VAL A 23 0.30 -17.26 -13.88
N ALA A 24 -0.86 -17.57 -13.29
CA ALA A 24 -1.20 -17.13 -11.93
C ALA A 24 -0.36 -17.85 -10.85
N MET A 25 0.09 -19.09 -11.13
CA MET A 25 0.94 -19.85 -10.22
C MET A 25 2.40 -19.42 -10.28
N ALA A 26 2.90 -18.99 -11.45
CA ALA A 26 4.26 -18.49 -11.60
C ALA A 26 4.49 -17.11 -10.94
N ALA A 27 3.44 -16.37 -10.60
CA ALA A 27 3.51 -14.99 -10.13
C ALA A 27 3.98 -14.81 -8.66
N CYS A 28 4.02 -15.90 -7.88
CA CYS A 28 4.40 -15.89 -6.46
C CYS A 28 5.67 -16.68 -6.13
N GLU A 29 6.34 -17.28 -7.12
CA GLU A 29 7.52 -18.08 -6.83
C GLU A 29 8.56 -17.23 -6.06
N GLY A 30 8.99 -17.74 -4.90
CA GLY A 30 9.95 -17.07 -4.02
C GLY A 30 9.36 -16.04 -3.05
N THR A 31 8.02 -15.94 -2.93
CA THR A 31 7.38 -15.08 -1.90
C THR A 31 6.58 -15.92 -0.90
N ASP A 32 6.54 -15.49 0.37
CA ASP A 32 5.76 -16.14 1.43
C ASP A 32 4.25 -15.76 1.42
N LEU A 33 3.79 -15.15 0.33
CA LEU A 33 2.42 -14.65 0.18
C LEU A 33 1.44 -15.80 -0.03
N ALA A 34 0.38 -15.84 0.77
CA ALA A 34 -0.67 -16.87 0.67
C ALA A 34 -1.58 -16.68 -0.56
N THR A 35 -1.63 -15.49 -1.15
CA THR A 35 -2.42 -15.17 -2.34
C THR A 35 -1.61 -14.26 -3.24
N CYS A 36 -1.57 -14.61 -4.52
CA CYS A 36 -0.79 -13.82 -5.48
C CYS A 36 -1.45 -12.49 -5.78
N PRO A 37 -0.70 -11.38 -5.64
CA PRO A 37 -1.15 -10.09 -6.12
C PRO A 37 -1.39 -10.15 -7.63
N ALA A 38 -2.49 -9.56 -8.07
CA ALA A 38 -2.78 -9.35 -9.48
C ALA A 38 -2.85 -7.84 -9.74
N PRO A 39 -2.49 -7.35 -10.94
CA PRO A 39 -1.99 -8.11 -12.08
C PRO A 39 -0.53 -8.56 -11.89
N PHE A 40 -0.09 -9.54 -12.67
CA PHE A 40 1.30 -9.95 -12.73
C PHE A 40 2.04 -9.20 -13.83
N ASP A 41 3.05 -8.42 -13.46
CA ASP A 41 3.95 -7.77 -14.41
C ASP A 41 5.20 -8.62 -14.62
N ALA A 42 5.35 -9.16 -15.83
CA ALA A 42 6.49 -10.00 -16.18
C ALA A 42 7.81 -9.21 -16.26
N LYS A 43 7.75 -7.94 -16.68
CA LYS A 43 8.92 -7.06 -16.80
C LYS A 43 8.80 -5.93 -15.79
N LEU A 44 9.79 -5.82 -14.92
CA LEU A 44 9.89 -4.77 -13.92
C LEU A 44 10.87 -3.68 -14.39
N PRO A 45 10.59 -2.39 -14.09
CA PRO A 45 11.55 -1.33 -14.31
C PRO A 45 12.74 -1.47 -13.34
N ASP A 46 13.91 -0.94 -13.73
CA ASP A 46 15.12 -1.00 -12.90
C ASP A 46 14.94 -0.15 -11.62
N THR A 47 14.97 -0.79 -10.46
CA THR A 47 14.80 -0.18 -9.13
C THR A 47 15.87 0.85 -8.79
N HIS A 48 17.07 0.75 -9.36
CA HIS A 48 18.12 1.75 -9.16
C HIS A 48 17.75 3.12 -9.78
N SER A 49 16.80 3.14 -10.72
CA SER A 49 16.29 4.35 -11.38
C SER A 49 14.93 4.83 -10.83
N MET A 50 14.46 4.32 -9.69
CA MET A 50 13.11 4.60 -9.18
C MET A 50 12.72 6.09 -9.12
N LEU A 51 13.68 6.97 -8.81
CA LEU A 51 13.41 8.40 -8.67
C LEU A 51 13.14 9.09 -10.02
N THR A 52 13.58 8.49 -11.13
CA THR A 52 13.46 9.02 -12.49
C THR A 52 12.51 8.21 -13.38
N TRP A 53 11.83 7.20 -12.83
CA TRP A 53 10.82 6.42 -13.52
C TRP A 53 9.74 7.28 -14.17
N SER A 54 9.36 6.89 -15.39
CA SER A 54 8.17 7.40 -16.07
C SER A 54 6.89 7.07 -15.30
N GLN A 55 5.77 7.68 -15.64
CA GLN A 55 4.51 7.39 -14.96
C GLN A 55 4.06 5.93 -15.14
N SER A 56 4.27 5.34 -16.32
CA SER A 56 3.98 3.92 -16.56
C SER A 56 4.91 3.00 -15.77
N ASP A 57 6.20 3.34 -15.68
CA ASP A 57 7.14 2.57 -14.88
C ASP A 57 6.79 2.63 -13.39
N ARG A 58 6.35 3.79 -12.90
CA ARG A 58 5.89 3.95 -11.51
C ARG A 58 4.70 3.03 -11.20
N VAL A 59 3.76 2.89 -12.13
CA VAL A 59 2.61 1.99 -11.94
C VAL A 59 3.07 0.55 -11.74
N VAL A 60 3.94 0.07 -12.62
CA VAL A 60 4.46 -1.31 -12.57
C VAL A 60 5.37 -1.49 -11.36
N GLY A 61 6.35 -0.61 -11.17
CA GLY A 61 7.32 -0.72 -10.10
C GLY A 61 6.70 -0.66 -8.70
N PHE A 62 5.77 0.27 -8.45
CA PHE A 62 5.17 0.44 -7.13
C PHE A 62 4.21 -0.67 -6.72
N ARG A 63 3.56 -1.35 -7.67
CA ARG A 63 2.73 -2.52 -7.36
C ARG A 63 3.51 -3.82 -7.23
N ASN A 64 4.79 -3.81 -7.63
CA ASN A 64 5.70 -4.94 -7.53
C ASN A 64 6.83 -4.70 -6.51
N ASP A 65 6.70 -3.71 -5.62
CA ASP A 65 7.72 -3.35 -4.62
C ASP A 65 8.12 -4.56 -3.74
N TYR A 66 7.17 -5.45 -3.46
CA TYR A 66 7.38 -6.71 -2.72
C TYR A 66 8.27 -7.73 -3.44
N ARG A 67 8.52 -7.56 -4.74
CA ARG A 67 9.44 -8.38 -5.55
C ARG A 67 10.78 -7.69 -5.78
N ASN A 68 10.84 -6.38 -5.53
CA ASN A 68 12.02 -5.55 -5.75
C ASN A 68 12.98 -5.57 -4.55
N TYR A 69 12.47 -5.85 -3.36
CA TYR A 69 13.22 -5.84 -2.11
C TYR A 69 12.87 -7.05 -1.25
N ALA A 70 13.87 -7.58 -0.53
CA ALA A 70 13.59 -8.56 0.51
C ALA A 70 12.76 -7.90 1.62
N GLY A 71 11.76 -8.62 2.13
CA GLY A 71 10.90 -8.14 3.20
C GLY A 71 10.10 -9.27 3.81
N ASP A 72 9.63 -9.02 5.03
CA ASP A 72 8.83 -9.98 5.78
C ASP A 72 7.34 -9.88 5.45
N VAL A 73 6.65 -11.02 5.50
CA VAL A 73 5.20 -11.08 5.32
C VAL A 73 4.50 -11.02 6.68
N PHE A 74 3.84 -9.89 6.96
CA PHE A 74 2.94 -9.76 8.10
C PHE A 74 1.58 -10.40 7.76
N ARG A 75 1.23 -11.47 8.49
CA ARG A 75 -0.04 -12.18 8.31
C ARG A 75 -1.14 -11.53 9.16
N HIS A 76 -2.30 -11.35 8.57
CA HIS A 76 -3.51 -10.96 9.30
C HIS A 76 -4.29 -12.18 9.76
N GLY A 77 -5.12 -12.02 10.80
CA GLY A 77 -6.09 -13.03 11.23
C GLY A 77 -7.31 -13.10 10.30
N ASN A 78 -8.46 -13.49 10.83
CA ASN A 78 -9.70 -13.51 10.05
C ASN A 78 -10.14 -12.08 9.69
N ALA A 79 -10.09 -11.73 8.41
CA ALA A 79 -10.55 -10.43 7.92
C ALA A 79 -12.06 -10.44 7.66
N THR A 80 -12.73 -9.32 7.96
CA THR A 80 -14.13 -9.10 7.60
C THR A 80 -14.20 -8.18 6.38
N PRO A 81 -14.94 -8.55 5.32
CA PRO A 81 -15.11 -7.69 4.16
C PRO A 81 -15.79 -6.36 4.52
N LEU A 82 -15.34 -5.27 3.90
CA LEU A 82 -16.01 -3.98 4.02
C LEU A 82 -17.34 -4.00 3.25
N LEU A 83 -18.43 -3.65 3.92
CA LEU A 83 -19.76 -3.56 3.30
C LEU A 83 -19.89 -2.30 2.46
N ALA A 84 -20.73 -2.32 1.42
CA ALA A 84 -21.07 -1.12 0.67
C ALA A 84 -21.90 -0.14 1.52
N ALA A 85 -21.65 1.16 1.36
CA ALA A 85 -22.45 2.20 1.99
C ALA A 85 -23.82 2.32 1.30
N GLU A 86 -24.86 2.63 2.06
CA GLU A 86 -26.22 2.81 1.53
C GLU A 86 -26.28 3.96 0.51
N LYS A 87 -25.53 5.04 0.78
CA LYS A 87 -25.39 6.19 -0.13
C LYS A 87 -23.99 6.20 -0.75
N PRO A 88 -23.84 5.81 -2.03
CA PRO A 88 -22.56 5.89 -2.72
C PRO A 88 -22.17 7.35 -3.00
N LEU A 89 -20.88 7.64 -2.98
CA LEU A 89 -20.32 8.98 -3.24
C LEU A 89 -20.14 9.21 -4.75
N LYS A 90 -21.25 9.28 -5.50
CA LYS A 90 -21.21 9.43 -6.97
C LYS A 90 -20.96 10.87 -7.43
N ASP A 91 -21.54 11.84 -6.74
CA ASP A 91 -21.66 13.22 -7.24
C ASP A 91 -20.79 14.22 -6.45
N ALA A 92 -19.73 13.74 -5.81
CA ALA A 92 -18.80 14.61 -5.09
C ALA A 92 -18.09 15.58 -6.06
N SER A 93 -18.17 16.86 -5.73
CA SER A 93 -17.50 17.94 -6.44
C SER A 93 -16.84 18.92 -5.48
N TYR A 94 -15.85 19.64 -5.98
CA TYR A 94 -15.08 20.63 -5.23
C TYR A 94 -14.68 21.78 -6.16
N GLN A 95 -14.44 22.96 -5.60
CA GLN A 95 -14.00 24.11 -6.36
C GLN A 95 -12.55 24.48 -6.03
N VAL A 96 -11.76 24.77 -7.06
CA VAL A 96 -10.41 25.33 -6.93
C VAL A 96 -10.27 26.44 -7.96
N ASN A 97 -9.87 27.64 -7.52
CA ASN A 97 -9.68 28.81 -8.39
C ASN A 97 -10.90 29.13 -9.28
N GLY A 98 -12.11 29.04 -8.71
CA GLY A 98 -13.37 29.33 -9.44
C GLY A 98 -13.78 28.26 -10.45
N LYS A 99 -13.08 27.12 -10.53
CA LYS A 99 -13.46 25.98 -11.36
C LYS A 99 -13.96 24.82 -10.51
N THR A 100 -15.11 24.28 -10.89
CA THR A 100 -15.67 23.05 -10.31
C THR A 100 -15.03 21.81 -10.94
N TYR A 101 -14.67 20.86 -10.10
CA TYR A 101 -14.12 19.56 -10.45
C TYR A 101 -14.91 18.47 -9.75
N ASN A 102 -14.96 17.28 -10.34
CA ASN A 102 -15.50 16.09 -9.71
C ASN A 102 -14.40 15.08 -9.33
N LEU A 103 -14.79 13.94 -8.76
CA LEU A 103 -13.83 12.88 -8.42
C LEU A 103 -13.10 12.32 -9.64
N GLN A 104 -13.76 12.16 -10.79
CA GLN A 104 -13.10 11.66 -12.00
C GLN A 104 -12.00 12.61 -12.49
N ASP A 105 -12.22 13.92 -12.40
CA ASP A 105 -11.20 14.93 -12.68
C ASP A 105 -10.02 14.84 -11.71
N TYR A 106 -10.28 14.49 -10.45
CA TYR A 106 -9.22 14.26 -9.46
C TYR A 106 -8.36 13.05 -9.85
N LEU A 107 -9.00 11.91 -10.14
CA LEU A 107 -8.32 10.66 -10.49
C LEU A 107 -7.36 10.87 -11.67
N LYS A 108 -7.84 11.54 -12.74
CA LYS A 108 -7.06 11.83 -13.94
C LYS A 108 -5.90 12.78 -13.68
N ARG A 109 -6.13 13.89 -12.96
CA ARG A 109 -5.11 14.92 -12.74
C ARG A 109 -4.00 14.49 -11.79
N GLN A 110 -4.28 13.57 -10.88
CA GLN A 110 -3.33 13.10 -9.87
C GLN A 110 -2.73 11.73 -10.22
N ASN A 111 -3.02 11.18 -11.41
CA ASN A 111 -2.59 9.84 -11.83
C ASN A 111 -2.85 8.79 -10.75
N VAL A 112 -4.08 8.79 -10.21
CA VAL A 112 -4.46 7.91 -9.10
C VAL A 112 -4.53 6.48 -9.59
N SER A 113 -3.80 5.56 -8.96
CA SER A 113 -3.84 4.12 -9.28
C SER A 113 -4.87 3.36 -8.44
N GLY A 114 -5.33 3.94 -7.34
CA GLY A 114 -6.34 3.36 -6.45
C GLY A 114 -6.86 4.39 -5.46
N MET A 115 -8.17 4.36 -5.18
CA MET A 115 -8.82 5.23 -4.21
C MET A 115 -9.97 4.49 -3.53
N LEU A 116 -9.99 4.53 -2.20
CA LEU A 116 -11.07 3.99 -1.39
C LEU A 116 -11.59 5.10 -0.46
N VAL A 117 -12.90 5.32 -0.45
CA VAL A 117 -13.55 6.24 0.49
C VAL A 117 -14.49 5.45 1.36
N LEU A 118 -14.28 5.54 2.67
CA LEU A 118 -15.13 4.92 3.67
C LEU A 118 -15.98 5.97 4.38
N LYS A 119 -17.24 5.62 4.64
CA LYS A 119 -18.14 6.37 5.50
C LYS A 119 -18.80 5.38 6.46
N ASP A 120 -18.68 5.65 7.76
CA ASP A 120 -19.26 4.80 8.82
C ASP A 120 -18.84 3.32 8.70
N GLY A 121 -17.56 3.09 8.38
CA GLY A 121 -17.00 1.75 8.18
C GLY A 121 -17.43 1.05 6.87
N LYS A 122 -18.23 1.69 6.03
CA LYS A 122 -18.73 1.15 4.75
C LYS A 122 -18.10 1.84 3.54
N VAL A 123 -17.96 1.12 2.43
CA VAL A 123 -17.40 1.62 1.17
C VAL A 123 -18.39 2.56 0.50
N ALA A 124 -18.09 3.87 0.52
CA ALA A 124 -18.85 4.89 -0.19
C ALA A 124 -18.38 5.07 -1.64
N TRP A 125 -17.10 4.83 -1.91
CA TRP A 125 -16.51 4.87 -3.24
C TRP A 125 -15.28 3.98 -3.32
N LYS A 126 -15.08 3.35 -4.47
CA LYS A 126 -13.90 2.55 -4.76
C LYS A 126 -13.52 2.73 -6.23
N TYR A 127 -12.25 2.99 -6.47
CA TYR A 127 -11.65 3.08 -7.79
C TYR A 127 -10.33 2.33 -7.78
N LEU A 128 -10.12 1.48 -8.78
CA LEU A 128 -8.86 0.79 -9.04
C LEU A 128 -8.49 1.07 -10.49
N GLY A 129 -7.42 1.83 -10.67
CA GLY A 129 -6.93 2.25 -11.98
C GLY A 129 -5.85 1.31 -12.50
N GLU A 130 -5.44 1.51 -13.76
CA GLU A 130 -4.24 0.89 -14.32
C GLU A 130 -4.20 -0.66 -14.27
N GLY A 131 -5.38 -1.29 -14.28
CA GLY A 131 -5.52 -2.75 -14.20
C GLY A 131 -5.37 -3.33 -12.79
N ASN A 132 -5.27 -2.47 -11.76
CA ASN A 132 -5.23 -2.92 -10.37
C ASN A 132 -6.55 -3.60 -9.97
N THR A 133 -6.44 -4.54 -9.05
CA THR A 133 -7.51 -5.37 -8.51
C THR A 133 -7.50 -5.30 -6.98
N ASP A 134 -8.43 -6.01 -6.34
CA ASP A 134 -8.50 -6.10 -4.88
C ASP A 134 -7.32 -6.85 -4.25
N SER A 135 -6.57 -7.61 -5.04
CA SER A 135 -5.36 -8.29 -4.58
C SER A 135 -4.07 -7.54 -4.91
N THR A 136 -4.13 -6.40 -5.61
CA THR A 136 -2.94 -5.61 -5.92
C THR A 136 -2.28 -5.11 -4.64
N LEU A 137 -0.99 -5.41 -4.45
CA LEU A 137 -0.17 -4.74 -3.45
C LEU A 137 0.34 -3.41 -4.01
N TRP A 138 0.55 -2.44 -3.14
CA TRP A 138 1.08 -1.13 -3.52
C TRP A 138 1.99 -0.60 -2.41
N THR A 139 3.16 -0.07 -2.80
CA THR A 139 4.10 0.51 -1.83
C THR A 139 3.44 1.64 -1.03
N SER A 140 3.51 1.54 0.30
CA SER A 140 2.93 2.55 1.20
C SER A 140 3.82 3.79 1.33
N ARG A 141 5.09 3.69 0.90
CA ARG A 141 6.14 4.69 1.14
C ARG A 141 6.09 5.15 2.60
N SER A 142 5.98 6.45 2.85
CA SER A 142 6.01 6.99 4.21
C SER A 142 4.75 6.73 5.03
N VAL A 143 3.67 6.19 4.47
CA VAL A 143 2.49 5.77 5.27
C VAL A 143 2.87 4.70 6.29
N GLY A 144 3.87 3.85 5.98
CA GLY A 144 4.39 2.86 6.92
C GLY A 144 4.89 3.44 8.25
N LYS A 145 5.33 4.71 8.29
CA LYS A 145 5.78 5.36 9.54
C LYS A 145 4.65 5.51 10.56
N SER A 146 3.43 5.76 10.09
CA SER A 146 2.25 5.84 10.97
C SER A 146 1.96 4.50 11.63
N VAL A 147 2.19 3.39 10.92
CA VAL A 147 2.06 2.04 11.50
C VAL A 147 3.12 1.81 12.57
N VAL A 148 4.38 2.17 12.30
CA VAL A 148 5.47 2.08 13.28
C VAL A 148 5.17 2.92 14.52
N SER A 149 4.74 4.18 14.37
CA SER A 149 4.40 5.06 15.50
C SER A 149 3.24 4.49 16.34
N ALA A 150 2.22 3.92 15.69
CA ALA A 150 1.15 3.23 16.40
C ALA A 150 1.66 2.01 17.20
N LEU A 151 2.56 1.20 16.62
CA LEU A 151 3.18 0.06 17.30
C LEU A 151 4.07 0.49 18.48
N VAL A 152 4.79 1.62 18.36
CA VAL A 152 5.53 2.21 19.48
C VAL A 152 4.58 2.58 20.62
N GLY A 153 3.43 3.19 20.31
CA GLY A 153 2.39 3.47 21.31
C GLY A 153 1.85 2.21 22.00
N VAL A 154 1.65 1.12 21.26
CA VAL A 154 1.29 -0.20 21.82
C VAL A 154 2.41 -0.74 22.71
N ALA A 155 3.66 -0.70 22.26
CA ALA A 155 4.81 -1.19 23.01
C ALA A 155 5.01 -0.44 24.34
N ILE A 156 4.73 0.87 24.37
CA ILE A 156 4.72 1.66 25.62
C ILE A 156 3.61 1.17 26.56
N LYS A 157 2.39 1.01 26.03
CA LYS A 157 1.26 0.52 26.83
C LYS A 157 1.51 -0.89 27.39
N GLU A 158 2.22 -1.73 26.66
CA GLU A 158 2.62 -3.08 27.07
C GLU A 158 3.87 -3.11 27.97
N GLY A 159 4.50 -1.97 28.27
CA GLY A 159 5.71 -1.89 29.09
C GLY A 159 6.98 -2.42 28.42
N LYS A 160 6.94 -2.65 27.10
CA LYS A 160 8.12 -3.07 26.31
C LYS A 160 9.04 -1.88 25.99
N ILE A 161 8.46 -0.69 25.89
CA ILE A 161 9.17 0.58 25.89
C ILE A 161 8.77 1.32 27.16
N HIS A 162 9.75 1.78 27.94
CA HIS A 162 9.49 2.44 29.21
C HIS A 162 9.02 3.89 29.01
N SER A 163 9.72 4.68 28.19
CA SER A 163 9.36 6.07 27.89
C SER A 163 9.83 6.49 26.49
N LEU A 164 9.20 7.52 25.94
CA LEU A 164 9.69 8.19 24.73
C LEU A 164 10.99 8.97 24.97
N ASP A 165 11.32 9.29 26.22
CA ASP A 165 12.59 9.94 26.58
C ASP A 165 13.75 8.95 26.72
N ASP A 166 13.48 7.64 26.61
CA ASP A 166 14.53 6.63 26.59
C ASP A 166 15.40 6.80 25.34
N LEU A 167 16.68 6.45 25.47
CA LEU A 167 17.64 6.49 24.38
C LEU A 167 17.38 5.37 23.38
N VAL A 168 17.51 5.65 22.08
CA VAL A 168 17.44 4.63 21.03
C VAL A 168 18.45 3.50 21.31
N THR A 169 19.64 3.85 21.79
CA THR A 169 20.74 2.92 22.11
C THR A 169 20.46 2.00 23.31
N GLN A 170 19.38 2.22 24.05
CA GLN A 170 18.89 1.29 25.07
C GLN A 170 18.23 0.06 24.43
N TYR A 171 17.54 0.26 23.31
CA TYR A 171 16.80 -0.78 22.60
C TYR A 171 17.60 -1.37 21.43
N GLU A 172 18.51 -0.57 20.86
CA GLU A 172 19.42 -0.98 19.80
C GLU A 172 20.87 -0.63 20.16
N PRO A 173 21.57 -1.49 20.92
CA PRO A 173 22.91 -1.21 21.43
C PRO A 173 23.98 -0.97 20.34
N ASP A 174 23.79 -1.53 19.14
CA ASP A 174 24.76 -1.42 18.04
C ASP A 174 24.85 -0.01 17.45
N LEU A 175 23.91 0.87 17.79
CA LEU A 175 23.90 2.26 17.36
C LEU A 175 24.78 3.20 18.21
N LYS A 176 25.41 2.69 19.28
CA LYS A 176 26.36 3.48 20.08
C LYS A 176 27.56 3.93 19.23
N GLY A 177 28.01 5.16 19.43
CA GLY A 177 29.06 5.77 18.61
C GLY A 177 28.64 6.17 17.19
N THR A 178 27.36 6.01 16.82
CA THR A 178 26.80 6.55 15.57
C THR A 178 26.11 7.90 15.80
N ALA A 179 25.57 8.51 14.74
CA ALA A 179 24.74 9.71 14.86
C ALA A 179 23.44 9.52 15.68
N TRP A 180 23.10 8.29 16.03
CA TRP A 180 21.95 7.94 16.88
C TRP A 180 22.31 7.88 18.37
N ASP A 181 23.59 8.00 18.73
CA ASP A 181 23.98 8.02 20.13
C ASP A 181 23.45 9.27 20.83
N GLY A 182 22.91 9.09 22.03
CA GLY A 182 22.22 10.16 22.77
C GLY A 182 20.86 10.60 22.19
N VAL A 183 20.37 10.00 21.10
CA VAL A 183 19.04 10.31 20.54
C VAL A 183 17.94 9.58 21.32
N THR A 184 16.88 10.29 21.70
CA THR A 184 15.70 9.69 22.34
C THR A 184 14.71 9.14 21.33
N LEU A 185 13.86 8.18 21.73
CA LEU A 185 12.79 7.63 20.88
C LEU A 185 11.83 8.72 20.38
N LYS A 186 11.46 9.68 21.23
CA LYS A 186 10.64 10.87 20.88
C LYS A 186 11.22 11.64 19.70
N THR A 187 12.53 11.76 19.72
CA THR A 187 13.34 12.61 18.87
C THR A 187 13.63 11.88 17.54
N ALA A 188 13.77 10.54 17.59
CA ALA A 188 13.80 9.67 16.43
C ALA A 188 12.47 9.61 15.66
N ASP A 189 11.33 9.68 16.37
CA ASP A 189 10.00 9.73 15.74
C ASP A 189 9.64 11.12 15.17
N HIS A 190 10.48 12.14 15.42
CA HIS A 190 10.24 13.50 14.95
C HIS A 190 10.88 13.78 13.58
N PRO A 191 10.16 14.39 12.61
CA PRO A 191 10.62 14.54 11.22
C PRO A 191 11.87 15.43 11.03
N TYR A 192 12.27 16.22 12.03
CA TYR A 192 13.34 17.22 11.88
C TYR A 192 14.77 16.66 12.01
N LEU A 193 14.97 15.47 12.59
CA LEU A 193 16.31 14.90 12.78
C LEU A 193 16.84 14.04 11.66
N ARG A 194 15.97 13.68 10.68
CA ARG A 194 16.44 13.10 9.42
C ARG A 194 17.51 13.97 8.76
N ARG A 195 17.38 15.30 8.85
CA ARG A 195 18.37 16.25 8.28
C ARG A 195 19.73 16.27 9.00
N GLY A 196 19.81 15.81 10.25
CA GLY A 196 21.09 15.72 10.98
C GLY A 196 21.84 14.43 10.63
N VAL A 197 21.11 13.31 10.62
CA VAL A 197 21.66 11.97 10.32
C VAL A 197 21.97 11.81 8.83
N GLU A 198 21.14 12.35 7.93
CA GLU A 198 21.42 12.35 6.47
C GLU A 198 22.66 13.18 6.10
N ARG A 199 23.10 14.14 6.92
CA ARG A 199 24.33 14.91 6.66
C ARG A 199 25.62 14.17 7.04
N GLY A 200 25.52 13.08 7.80
CA GLY A 200 26.65 12.18 8.11
C GLY A 200 26.81 11.03 7.12
N LEU A 201 25.82 10.80 6.23
CA LEU A 201 25.90 9.86 5.12
C LEU A 201 25.97 10.69 3.84
N HIS A 202 27.09 10.68 3.13
CA HIS A 202 27.20 11.38 1.85
C HIS A 202 26.08 10.95 0.88
N GLN A 203 25.03 11.76 0.79
CA GLN A 203 24.10 11.82 -0.33
C GLN A 203 24.29 13.18 -1.02
N PRO A 204 24.44 13.23 -2.35
CA PRO A 204 24.57 14.48 -3.07
C PRO A 204 23.29 15.30 -2.93
N GLU A 205 23.44 16.57 -2.59
CA GLU A 205 22.33 17.50 -2.39
C GLU A 205 21.45 17.59 -3.65
N ILE A 206 20.19 17.17 -3.53
CA ILE A 206 19.14 17.47 -4.50
C ILE A 206 18.22 18.49 -3.84
N GLY A 207 18.37 19.75 -4.25
CA GLY A 207 17.61 20.88 -3.72
C GLY A 207 16.10 20.74 -3.92
N PHE A 208 15.37 20.56 -2.83
CA PHE A 208 13.91 20.71 -2.79
C PHE A 208 13.57 22.18 -2.52
N ARG A 209 13.03 22.90 -3.52
CA ARG A 209 12.39 24.20 -3.27
C ARG A 209 11.04 23.97 -2.58
N PRO A 210 10.70 24.69 -1.50
CA PRO A 210 9.43 24.50 -0.81
C PRO A 210 8.25 25.00 -1.66
N ALA A 211 7.26 24.15 -1.86
CA ALA A 211 5.97 24.54 -2.41
C ALA A 211 5.22 25.44 -1.42
N HIS A 212 4.57 26.48 -1.95
CA HIS A 212 3.86 27.48 -1.18
C HIS A 212 2.77 26.90 -0.26
N ARG A 213 2.69 27.51 0.93
CA ARG A 213 1.70 27.28 1.99
C ARG A 213 0.27 27.45 1.49
N VAL A 214 -0.50 26.37 1.36
CA VAL A 214 -1.97 26.41 1.21
C VAL A 214 -2.58 26.50 2.61
N ARG A 215 -3.31 27.59 2.89
CA ARG A 215 -4.04 27.79 4.16
C ARG A 215 -5.25 26.85 4.21
N SER A 216 -5.56 26.37 5.41
CA SER A 216 -6.73 25.54 5.73
C SER A 216 -8.03 26.22 5.32
N GLN A 217 -8.90 25.49 4.62
CA GLN A 217 -10.31 25.84 4.49
C GLN A 217 -11.13 24.87 5.36
N THR A 218 -11.93 25.46 6.24
CA THR A 218 -12.92 24.82 7.10
C THR A 218 -14.06 24.25 6.25
N TRP A 219 -14.47 23.02 6.55
CA TRP A 219 -15.65 22.38 5.96
C TRP A 219 -16.86 22.64 6.86
N HIS A 220 -17.97 23.09 6.28
CA HIS A 220 -19.28 22.99 6.92
C HIS A 220 -20.02 21.80 6.29
N LEU A 221 -20.52 20.91 7.16
CA LEU A 221 -21.35 19.74 6.83
C LEU A 221 -22.75 20.16 6.39
#